data_AF-A0A7C4CQM7-F1
#
_entry.id   AF-A0A7C4CQM7-F1
#
_cell.length_a   1.000
_cell.length_b   1.000
_cell.length_c   1.000
_cell.angle_alpha   90.00
_cell.angle_beta   90.00
_cell.angle_gamma   90.00
#
_symmetry.space_group_name_H-M   'P 1'
#
loop_
_entity.id
_entity.type
_entity.pdbx_description
1 polymer ?
#
loop_
_entity_poly.entity_id
_entity_poly.type
_entity_poly.pdbx_seq_one_letter_code
_entity_poly.pdbx_strand_id
1 'polypeptide(L)'
;GLIVVGYLSAFIPEEIVEAYLTGVTGVLVASVLGGPLYTPTLVEIALGQELLGKGMSKGALLSWLMGQPYDFANAMAVSRIVKWKVVATYMVIAWTGSVVFGLLYGFLSGSL
;
A
#
# COMPACT_ATOMS: atom_id res chain seq x y z
N GLY A 1 16.25 4.93 3.21
CA GLY A 1 15.01 5.21 2.47
C GLY A 1 15.25 5.12 0.99
N LEU A 2 15.59 6.24 0.35
CA LEU A 2 15.72 6.33 -1.12
C LEU A 2 16.76 5.39 -1.74
N ILE A 3 17.90 5.15 -1.09
CA ILE A 3 18.92 4.18 -1.57
C ILE A 3 18.40 2.74 -1.52
N VAL A 4 17.70 2.37 -0.44
CA VAL A 4 17.11 1.02 -0.27
C VAL A 4 15.98 0.81 -1.28
N VAL A 5 15.18 1.83 -1.53
CA VAL A 5 14.15 1.81 -2.58
C VAL A 5 14.79 1.76 -3.96
N GLY A 6 15.85 2.52 -4.24
CA GLY A 6 16.57 2.43 -5.51
C GLY A 6 17.14 1.03 -5.77
N TYR A 7 17.66 0.37 -4.74
CA TYR A 7 18.06 -1.05 -4.82
C TYR A 7 16.85 -1.97 -5.04
N LEU A 8 15.78 -1.85 -4.24
CA LEU A 8 14.57 -2.67 -4.42
C LEU A 8 13.97 -2.48 -5.83
N SER A 9 13.85 -1.25 -6.31
CA SER A 9 13.39 -0.92 -7.66
C SER A 9 14.25 -1.56 -8.74
N ALA A 10 15.58 -1.60 -8.58
CA ALA A 10 16.48 -2.29 -9.51
C ALA A 10 16.31 -3.83 -9.51
N PHE A 11 15.87 -4.41 -8.39
CA PHE A 11 15.75 -5.86 -8.22
C PHE A 11 14.31 -6.40 -8.29
N ILE A 12 13.28 -5.55 -8.31
CA ILE A 12 11.89 -5.97 -8.51
C ILE A 12 11.67 -6.21 -10.01
N PRO A 13 11.46 -7.47 -10.44
CA PRO A 13 11.18 -7.80 -11.84
C PRO A 13 9.79 -7.31 -12.23
N GLU A 14 9.63 -6.89 -13.48
CA GLU A 14 8.34 -6.46 -14.04
C GLU A 14 7.30 -7.59 -13.96
N GLU A 15 7.73 -8.83 -14.17
CA GLU A 15 6.85 -10.00 -14.14
C GLU A 15 6.20 -10.20 -12.76
N ILE A 16 6.88 -9.81 -11.67
CA ILE A 16 6.33 -9.89 -10.32
C ILE A 16 5.30 -8.77 -10.11
N VAL A 17 5.60 -7.56 -10.59
CA VAL A 17 4.69 -6.41 -10.46
C VAL A 17 3.40 -6.69 -11.23
N GLU A 18 3.51 -7.15 -12.47
CA GLU A 18 2.36 -7.51 -13.29
C GLU A 18 1.56 -8.68 -12.68
N ALA A 19 2.22 -9.70 -12.14
CA ALA A 19 1.52 -10.84 -11.56
C ALA A 19 0.81 -10.54 -10.23
N TYR A 20 1.36 -9.67 -9.38
CA TYR A 20 0.89 -9.50 -8.00
C TYR A 20 0.34 -8.11 -7.67
N LEU A 21 0.53 -7.09 -8.51
CA LEU A 21 0.09 -5.71 -8.24
C LEU A 21 -0.92 -5.18 -9.29
N THR A 22 -1.50 -6.09 -10.08
CA THR A 22 -2.60 -5.82 -11.03
C THR A 22 -3.91 -6.47 -10.58
N GLY A 23 -5.04 -6.00 -11.09
CA GLY A 23 -6.35 -6.54 -10.79
C GLY A 23 -6.79 -6.39 -9.34
N VAL A 24 -7.87 -7.11 -9.01
CA VAL A 24 -8.46 -7.13 -7.67
C VAL A 24 -7.47 -7.72 -6.65
N THR A 25 -6.74 -8.75 -7.04
CA THR A 25 -5.68 -9.38 -6.21
C THR A 25 -4.57 -8.39 -5.92
N GLY A 26 -4.17 -7.57 -6.89
CA GLY A 26 -3.16 -6.54 -6.72
C GLY A 26 -3.57 -5.47 -5.72
N VAL A 27 -4.83 -5.04 -5.74
CA VAL A 27 -5.38 -4.12 -4.74
C VAL A 27 -5.29 -4.71 -3.33
N LEU A 28 -5.67 -5.99 -3.18
CA LEU A 28 -5.60 -6.68 -1.88
C LEU A 28 -4.16 -6.81 -1.38
N VAL A 29 -3.23 -7.25 -2.24
CA VAL A 29 -1.80 -7.35 -1.88
C VAL A 29 -1.24 -5.99 -1.49
N ALA A 30 -1.51 -4.96 -2.30
CA ALA A 30 -1.02 -3.60 -2.08
C ALA A 30 -1.56 -2.98 -0.77
N SER A 31 -2.84 -3.21 -0.44
CA SER A 31 -3.43 -2.78 0.84
C SER A 31 -2.73 -3.40 2.06
N VAL A 32 -2.39 -4.70 2.00
CA VAL A 32 -1.71 -5.36 3.11
C VAL A 32 -0.28 -4.85 3.25
N LEU A 33 0.39 -4.57 2.12
CA LEU A 33 1.74 -4.02 2.13
C LEU A 33 1.79 -2.55 2.62
N GLY A 34 0.71 -1.78 2.47
CA GLY A 34 0.67 -0.37 2.86
C GLY A 34 0.90 -0.14 4.36
N GLY A 35 0.48 -1.07 5.22
CA GLY A 35 0.65 -0.94 6.67
C GLY A 35 2.11 -1.11 7.11
N PRO A 36 2.76 -2.27 6.87
CA PRO A 36 4.16 -2.49 7.25
C PRO A 36 5.16 -1.62 6.49
N LEU A 37 4.87 -1.28 5.24
CA LEU A 37 5.81 -0.60 4.35
C LEU A 37 5.67 0.93 4.46
N TYR A 38 5.67 1.46 5.69
CA TYR A 38 5.70 2.90 5.90
C TYR A 38 7.03 3.48 5.41
N THR A 39 6.96 4.39 4.45
CA THR A 39 8.12 5.10 3.91
C THR A 39 7.90 6.61 3.97
N PRO A 40 8.96 7.44 4.04
CA PRO A 40 8.83 8.88 3.89
C PRO A 40 8.14 9.22 2.57
N THR A 41 7.25 10.21 2.55
CA THR A 41 6.41 10.55 1.38
C THR A 41 7.19 10.68 0.07
N LEU A 42 8.41 11.23 0.10
CA LEU A 42 9.26 11.33 -1.09
C LEU A 42 9.65 9.95 -1.67
N VAL A 43 9.98 9.01 -0.79
CA VAL A 43 10.33 7.62 -1.15
C VAL A 43 9.08 6.90 -1.67
N GLU A 44 7.94 7.14 -1.03
CA GLU A 44 6.65 6.56 -1.39
C GLU A 44 6.23 6.93 -2.81
N ILE A 45 6.30 8.23 -3.15
CA ILE A 45 5.99 8.73 -4.49
C ILE A 45 6.96 8.17 -5.53
N ALA A 46 8.26 8.16 -5.25
CA ALA A 46 9.27 7.65 -6.19
C ALA A 46 9.09 6.15 -6.48
N LEU A 47 8.87 5.34 -5.43
CA LEU A 47 8.60 3.90 -5.59
C LEU A 47 7.27 3.66 -6.31
N GLY A 48 6.23 4.42 -5.98
CA GLY A 48 4.92 4.30 -6.64
C GLY A 48 4.99 4.60 -8.13
N GLN A 49 5.73 5.64 -8.54
CA GLN A 49 5.94 5.96 -9.96
C GLN A 49 6.70 4.85 -10.69
N GLU A 50 7.73 4.29 -10.06
CA GLU A 50 8.49 3.17 -10.64
C GLU A 50 7.60 1.93 -10.82
N LEU A 51 6.85 1.53 -9.80
CA LEU A 51 5.96 0.38 -9.87
C LEU A 51 4.83 0.57 -10.88
N LEU A 52 4.28 1.79 -11.00
CA LEU A 52 3.35 2.12 -12.09
C LEU A 52 4.00 1.96 -13.47
N GLY A 53 5.26 2.38 -13.63
CA GLY A 53 6.03 2.18 -14.86
C GLY A 53 6.21 0.70 -15.20
N LYS A 54 6.27 -0.16 -14.18
CA LYS A 54 6.39 -1.62 -14.28
C LYS A 54 5.05 -2.37 -14.35
N GLY A 55 3.93 -1.68 -14.56
CA GLY A 55 2.63 -2.31 -14.78
C GLY A 55 1.71 -2.41 -13.56
N MET A 56 2.07 -1.83 -12.40
CA MET A 56 1.16 -1.76 -11.24
C MET A 56 -0.15 -1.05 -11.60
N SER A 57 -1.28 -1.61 -11.17
CA SER A 57 -2.57 -0.96 -11.35
C SER A 57 -2.68 0.32 -10.53
N LYS A 58 -3.35 1.34 -11.06
CA LYS A 58 -3.56 2.60 -10.32
C LYS A 58 -4.45 2.40 -9.09
N GLY A 59 -5.37 1.42 -9.15
CA GLY A 59 -6.16 0.96 -8.01
C GLY A 59 -5.29 0.38 -6.90
N ALA A 60 -4.32 -0.48 -7.24
CA ALA A 60 -3.39 -1.03 -6.25
C ALA A 60 -2.51 0.06 -5.64
N LEU A 61 -2.01 1.00 -6.46
CA LEU A 61 -1.23 2.12 -5.97
C LEU A 61 -2.03 2.93 -4.94
N LEU A 62 -3.26 3.33 -5.28
CA LEU A 62 -4.10 4.09 -4.36
C LEU A 62 -4.32 3.34 -3.04
N SER A 63 -4.59 2.04 -3.13
CA SER A 63 -4.80 1.21 -1.95
C SER A 63 -3.57 1.18 -1.03
N TRP A 64 -2.38 1.03 -1.61
CA TRP A 64 -1.11 1.07 -0.88
C TRP A 64 -0.84 2.43 -0.21
N LEU A 65 -1.06 3.54 -0.92
CA LEU A 65 -0.87 4.90 -0.39
C LEU A 65 -1.82 5.20 0.79
N MET A 66 -2.99 4.55 0.84
CA MET A 66 -3.92 4.64 1.96
C MET A 66 -3.50 3.80 3.18
N GLY A 67 -2.27 3.25 3.18
CA GLY A 67 -1.68 2.41 4.21
C GLY A 67 -1.40 3.09 5.56
N GLN A 68 -1.12 4.40 5.53
CA GLN A 68 -0.62 5.15 6.70
C GLN A 68 -1.45 5.02 7.98
N PRO A 69 -2.80 5.06 7.93
CA PRO A 69 -3.64 4.91 9.14
C PRO A 69 -3.43 3.58 9.88
N TYR A 70 -2.95 2.54 9.19
CA TYR A 70 -2.72 1.22 9.78
C TYR A 70 -1.23 0.81 9.75
N ASP A 71 -0.34 1.80 9.90
CA ASP A 71 1.07 1.57 10.17
C ASP A 71 1.30 0.85 11.52
N PHE A 72 2.13 -0.19 11.49
CA PHE A 72 2.45 -1.00 12.66
C PHE A 72 3.26 -0.25 13.72
N ALA A 73 4.19 0.63 13.31
CA ALA A 73 5.01 1.36 14.27
C ALA A 73 4.16 2.32 15.11
N ASN A 74 3.27 3.08 14.45
CA ASN A 74 2.30 3.94 15.10
C ASN A 74 1.28 3.15 15.94
N ALA A 75 0.76 2.03 15.41
CA ALA A 75 -0.17 1.17 16.15
C ALA A 75 0.42 0.66 17.47
N MET A 76 1.70 0.26 17.48
CA MET A 76 2.40 -0.16 18.70
C MET A 76 2.59 0.99 19.71
N ALA A 77 2.83 2.22 19.24
CA ALA A 77 2.95 3.36 20.13
C ALA A 77 1.59 3.73 20.75
N VAL A 78 0.55 3.87 19.92
CA VAL A 78 -0.80 4.28 20.34
C VAL A 78 -1.48 3.22 21.21
N SER A 79 -1.23 1.93 20.96
CA SER A 79 -1.82 0.84 21.76
C SER A 79 -1.42 0.89 23.24
N ARG A 80 -0.27 1.50 23.59
CA ARG A 80 0.14 1.72 24.99
C ARG A 80 -0.70 2.76 25.72
N ILE A 81 -1.40 3.63 24.99
CA ILE A 81 -2.24 4.69 25.54
C ILE A 81 -3.71 4.25 25.55
N VAL A 82 -4.20 3.71 24.44
CA VAL A 82 -5.65 3.51 24.20
C VAL A 82 -6.08 2.03 24.21
N LYS A 83 -5.14 1.10 24.42
CA LYS A 83 -5.29 -0.37 24.35
C LYS A 83 -5.47 -0.91 22.92
N TRP A 84 -4.98 -2.14 22.72
CA TRP A 84 -4.97 -2.82 21.42
C TRP A 84 -6.35 -2.99 20.79
N LYS A 85 -7.41 -3.18 21.57
CA LYS A 85 -8.76 -3.37 21.03
C LYS A 85 -9.22 -2.18 20.18
N VAL A 86 -8.92 -0.96 20.62
CA VAL A 86 -9.31 0.27 19.89
C VAL A 86 -8.46 0.42 18.64
N VAL A 87 -7.14 0.25 18.77
CA VAL A 87 -6.19 0.37 17.65
C VAL A 87 -6.47 -0.65 16.55
N ALA A 88 -6.66 -1.93 16.91
CA ALA A 88 -6.96 -2.97 15.94
C ALA A 88 -8.28 -2.72 15.20
N THR A 89 -9.31 -2.23 15.91
CA THR A 89 -10.60 -1.87 15.28
C THR A 89 -10.41 -0.75 14.26
N TYR A 90 -9.64 0.29 14.62
CA TYR A 90 -9.31 1.39 13.73
C TYR A 90 -8.53 0.92 12.49
N MET A 91 -7.52 0.07 12.68
CA MET A 91 -6.72 -0.49 11.58
C MET A 91 -7.59 -1.27 10.58
N VAL A 92 -8.50 -2.11 11.08
CA VAL A 92 -9.41 -2.89 10.22
C VAL A 92 -10.34 -1.99 9.42
N ILE A 93 -10.90 -0.96 10.04
CA ILE A 93 -11.77 0.01 9.34
C ILE A 93 -10.97 0.75 8.25
N ALA A 94 -9.78 1.23 8.58
CA ALA A 94 -8.95 1.97 7.64
C ALA A 94 -8.46 1.08 6.48
N TRP A 95 -8.04 -0.16 6.77
CA TRP A 95 -7.65 -1.15 5.76
C TRP A 95 -8.83 -1.50 4.85
N THR A 96 -10.02 -1.72 5.41
CA THR A 96 -11.24 -1.96 4.61
C THR A 96 -11.52 -0.78 3.69
N GLY A 97 -11.38 0.46 4.18
CA GLY A 97 -11.49 1.67 3.35
C GLY A 97 -10.48 1.67 2.21
N SER A 98 -9.20 1.41 2.50
CA SER A 98 -8.12 1.33 1.50
C SER A 98 -8.44 0.31 0.39
N VAL A 99 -8.97 -0.87 0.73
CA VAL A 99 -9.39 -1.87 -0.26
C VAL A 99 -10.58 -1.37 -1.08
N VAL A 100 -11.64 -0.87 -0.43
CA VAL A 100 -12.86 -0.42 -1.10
C VAL A 100 -12.56 0.73 -2.06
N PHE A 101 -11.82 1.75 -1.63
CA PHE A 101 -11.47 2.89 -2.47
C PHE A 101 -10.48 2.50 -3.57
N GLY A 102 -9.51 1.62 -3.30
CA GLY A 102 -8.60 1.09 -4.31
C GLY A 102 -9.33 0.35 -5.42
N LEU A 103 -10.27 -0.54 -5.06
CA LEU A 103 -11.11 -1.26 -6.02
C LEU A 103 -12.03 -0.32 -6.78
N LEU A 104 -12.76 0.56 -6.08
CA LEU A 104 -13.66 1.54 -6.69
C LEU A 104 -12.92 2.39 -7.74
N TYR A 105 -11.76 2.92 -7.37
CA TYR A 105 -10.94 3.73 -8.27
C TYR A 105 -10.41 2.91 -9.44
N GLY A 106 -9.94 1.69 -9.19
CA GLY A 106 -9.49 0.76 -10.24
C GLY A 106 -10.59 0.45 -11.25
N PHE A 107 -11.82 0.21 -10.78
CA PHE A 107 -12.99 -0.03 -11.64
C PHE A 107 -13.38 1.21 -12.44
N LEU A 108 -13.47 2.38 -11.79
CA LEU A 108 -13.86 3.64 -12.45
C LEU A 108 -12.84 4.12 -13.49
N SER A 109 -11.56 3.86 -13.26
CA SER A 109 -10.48 4.24 -14.17
C SER A 109 -10.18 3.19 -15.24
N GLY A 110 -10.83 2.02 -15.19
CA GLY A 110 -10.53 0.90 -16.08
C GLY A 110 -9.10 0.38 -15.94
N SER A 111 -8.49 0.55 -14.76
CA SER A 111 -7.08 0.26 -14.50
C SER A 111 -6.85 -1.04 -13.73
N LEU A 112 -7.89 -1.87 -13.55
CA LEU A 112 -7.80 -3.17 -12.87
C LEU A 112 -7.18 -4.20 -13.81
#